data_AF-A0A1G9G4Y2-F1
#
_entry.id   AF-A0A1G9G4Y2-F1
#
_cell.length_a   1.000
_cell.length_b   1.000
_cell.length_c   1.000
_cell.angle_alpha   90.00
_cell.angle_beta   90.00
_cell.angle_gamma   90.00
#
_symmetry.space_group_name_H-M   'P 1'
#
loop_
_entity.id
_entity.type
_entity.pdbx_description
1 polymer ?
#
loop_
_entity_poly.entity_id
_entity_poly.type
_entity_poly.pdbx_seq_one_letter_code
_entity_poly.pdbx_strand_id
1 'polypeptide(L)' 'MENQEEQHTENHSQPHTHKPIEHDYSKHKADPGPPREAVEEKDINGAAVVLRWLIPLLVIGLLIYWLFFKG' A
#
# COMPACT_ATOMS: atom_id res chain seq x y z
N MET A 1 38.18 -11.47 -2.77
CA MET A 1 37.73 -10.16 -2.29
C MET A 1 36.50 -10.42 -1.45
N GLU A 2 36.52 -9.94 -0.21
CA GLU A 2 35.53 -10.19 0.85
C GLU A 2 34.27 -9.36 0.56
N ASN A 3 33.08 -9.97 0.60
CA ASN A 3 31.81 -9.26 0.43
C ASN A 3 31.52 -8.49 1.72
N GLN A 4 31.80 -7.19 1.72
CA GLN A 4 31.32 -6.31 2.79
C GLN A 4 29.86 -5.94 2.50
N GLU A 5 28.94 -6.51 3.27
CA GLU A 5 27.56 -6.05 3.33
C GLU A 5 27.55 -4.63 3.89
N GLU A 6 27.26 -3.64 3.04
CA GLU A 6 27.03 -2.27 3.46
C GLU A 6 25.76 -2.24 4.32
N GLN A 7 25.95 -2.06 5.63
CA GLN A 7 24.86 -1.85 6.58
C GLN A 7 24.12 -0.57 6.24
N HIS A 8 22.93 -0.70 5.64
CA HIS A 8 21.98 0.38 5.45
C HIS A 8 21.55 0.90 6.84
N THR A 9 22.19 1.98 7.29
CA THR A 9 21.83 2.67 8.53
C THR A 9 20.75 3.69 8.20
N GLU A 10 19.47 3.30 8.27
CA GLU A 10 18.38 4.29 8.25
C GLU A 10 18.44 5.12 9.53
N ASN A 11 18.99 6.33 9.42
CA ASN A 11 18.99 7.32 10.48
C ASN A 11 17.54 7.82 10.70
N HIS A 12 16.81 7.15 11.60
CA HIS A 12 15.42 7.42 12.01
C HIS A 12 15.18 8.79 12.70
N SER A 13 16.08 9.76 12.54
CA SER A 13 16.01 11.07 13.21
C SER A 13 15.91 12.27 12.27
N GLN A 14 15.68 12.06 10.97
CA GLN A 14 15.34 13.15 10.05
C GLN A 14 13.86 13.03 9.66
N PRO A 15 13.04 14.09 9.87
CA PRO A 15 11.68 14.08 9.34
C PRO A 15 11.79 13.84 7.84
N HIS A 16 10.98 12.92 7.31
CA HIS A 16 10.86 12.60 5.89
C HIS A 16 10.53 13.88 5.12
N THR A 17 11.55 14.67 4.84
CA THR A 17 11.45 15.87 4.05
C THR A 17 11.33 15.34 2.64
N HIS A 18 10.09 15.18 2.18
CA HIS A 18 9.79 14.75 0.83
C HIS A 18 10.68 15.57 -0.10
N LYS A 19 11.63 14.89 -0.76
CA LYS A 19 12.48 15.55 -1.74
C LYS A 19 11.54 16.18 -2.77
N PRO A 20 11.75 17.46 -3.13
CA PRO A 20 10.89 18.12 -4.11
C PRO A 20 10.83 17.29 -5.39
N ILE A 21 9.65 17.23 -6.01
CA ILE A 21 9.44 16.47 -7.25
C ILE A 21 10.41 17.04 -8.29
N GLU A 22 11.38 16.23 -8.67
CA GLU A 22 12.39 16.63 -9.63
C GLU A 22 11.80 16.64 -11.05
N HIS A 23 12.02 17.73 -11.79
CA HIS A 23 11.51 17.90 -13.15
C HIS A 23 12.59 17.68 -14.23
N ASP A 24 13.86 17.52 -13.84
CA ASP A 24 15.00 17.31 -14.76
C ASP A 24 15.65 15.93 -14.53
N TYR A 25 14.90 14.88 -14.82
CA TYR A 25 15.32 13.47 -14.72
C TYR A 25 16.56 13.13 -15.54
N SER A 26 16.99 14.00 -16.47
CA SER A 26 18.16 13.80 -17.33
C SER A 26 19.48 13.84 -16.54
N LYS A 27 19.49 14.48 -15.37
CA LYS A 27 20.69 14.64 -14.51
C LYS A 27 20.97 13.45 -13.59
N HIS A 28 19.97 12.59 -13.33
CA HIS A 28 20.09 11.45 -12.43
C HIS A 28 20.12 10.11 -13.17
N LYS A 29 20.89 10.04 -14.26
CA LYS A 29 21.13 8.77 -14.97
C LYS A 29 22.00 7.79 -14.17
N ALA A 30 22.79 8.30 -13.23
CA ALA A 30 23.66 7.50 -12.37
C ALA A 30 22.93 6.90 -11.15
N ASP A 31 21.76 7.42 -10.80
CA ASP A 31 20.93 6.98 -9.68
C ASP A 31 19.44 7.22 -10.02
N PRO A 32 18.88 6.45 -10.97
CA PRO A 32 17.47 6.54 -11.27
C PRO A 32 16.68 6.12 -10.02
N GLY A 33 15.59 6.84 -9.72
CA GLY A 33 14.67 6.45 -8.66
C GLY A 33 14.17 5.00 -8.82
N PRO A 34 13.62 4.39 -7.76
CA PRO A 34 13.17 3.01 -7.79
C PRO A 34 12.23 2.77 -8.97
N PRO A 35 12.28 1.58 -9.59
CA PRO A 35 11.42 1.26 -10.72
C PRO A 35 9.96 1.46 -10.33
N ARG A 36 9.12 1.91 -11.27
CA ARG A 36 7.69 2.16 -11.00
C ARG A 36 7.01 0.95 -10.36
N GLU A 37 7.41 -0.25 -10.73
CA GLU A 37 6.91 -1.53 -10.18
C GLU A 37 7.22 -1.71 -8.68
N ALA A 38 8.26 -1.05 -8.15
CA ALA A 38 8.58 -1.03 -6.72
C ALA A 38 7.84 0.07 -5.95
N VAL A 39 7.23 1.04 -6.64
CA VAL A 39 6.45 2.14 -6.05
C VAL A 39 4.95 1.83 -6.15
N GLU A 40 4.53 1.23 -7.26
CA GLU A 40 3.15 0.88 -7.56
C GLU A 40 2.94 -0.61 -7.29
N GLU A 41 2.43 -0.95 -6.10
CA GLU A 41 1.94 -2.29 -5.84
C GLU A 41 0.67 -2.54 -6.66
N LYS A 42 0.67 -3.62 -7.42
CA LYS A 42 -0.52 -4.05 -8.17
C LYS A 42 -1.61 -4.43 -7.17
N ASP A 43 -2.63 -3.58 -7.04
CA ASP A 43 -3.85 -3.91 -6.29
C ASP A 43 -4.57 -5.05 -7.02
N ILE A 44 -4.20 -6.28 -6.65
CA ILE A 44 -4.81 -7.51 -7.13
C ILE A 44 -6.15 -7.73 -6.44
N ASN A 45 -7.12 -6.83 -6.67
CA ASN A 45 -8.54 -6.98 -6.36
C ASN A 45 -8.84 -7.67 -5.01
N GLY A 46 -8.09 -7.35 -3.96
CA GLY A 46 -8.01 -8.20 -2.78
C GLY A 46 -8.77 -7.60 -1.60
N ALA A 47 -9.77 -8.31 -1.08
CA ALA A 47 -10.58 -7.97 0.10
C ALA A 47 -11.49 -6.72 -0.01
N ALA A 48 -11.05 -5.56 -0.50
CA ALA A 48 -11.86 -4.33 -0.46
C ALA A 48 -13.16 -4.45 -1.27
N VAL A 49 -13.09 -5.02 -2.47
CA VAL A 49 -14.26 -5.26 -3.33
C VAL A 49 -15.19 -6.30 -2.70
N VAL A 50 -14.65 -7.37 -2.13
CA VAL A 50 -15.44 -8.43 -1.49
C VAL A 50 -16.15 -7.90 -0.25
N LEU A 51 -15.44 -7.16 0.59
CA LEU A 51 -15.96 -6.61 1.85
C LEU A 51 -17.09 -5.60 1.59
N ARG A 52 -16.99 -4.81 0.52
CA ARG A 52 -18.03 -3.88 0.08
C ARG A 52 -19.37 -4.58 -0.21
N TRP A 53 -19.34 -5.83 -0.66
CA TRP A 53 -20.57 -6.62 -0.89
C TRP A 53 -20.95 -7.49 0.31
N LEU A 54 -19.99 -8.01 1.06
CA LEU A 54 -20.22 -8.89 2.20
C LEU A 54 -20.95 -8.18 3.35
N ILE A 55 -20.54 -6.96 3.70
CA ILE A 55 -21.13 -6.18 4.80
C ILE A 55 -22.65 -5.98 4.60
N PRO A 56 -23.14 -5.42 3.48
CA PRO A 56 -24.58 -5.22 3.30
C PRO A 56 -25.36 -6.54 3.28
N LEU A 57 -24.79 -7.62 2.73
CA LEU A 57 -25.39 -8.95 2.73
C LEU A 57 -25.62 -9.48 4.14
N LEU A 58 -24.62 -9.32 5.03
CA LEU A 58 -24.74 -9.70 6.43
C LEU A 58 -25.82 -8.90 7.17
N VAL A 59 -25.87 -7.58 6.95
CA VAL A 59 -26.88 -6.71 7.59
C VAL A 59 -28.30 -7.12 7.18
N ILE A 60 -28.53 -7.42 5.89
CA ILE A 60 -29.81 -7.89 5.39
C ILE A 60 -30.17 -9.26 6.01
N GLY A 61 -29.22 -10.20 6.04
CA GLY A 61 -29.43 -11.50 6.68
C GLY A 61 -29.78 -11.39 8.17
N LEU A 62 -29.12 -10.47 8.89
CA LEU A 62 -29.42 -10.21 10.31
C LEU A 62 -30.81 -9.60 10.50
N LEU A 63 -31.21 -8.66 9.64
CA LEU A 63 -32.54 -8.07 9.65
C LEU A 63 -33.63 -9.12 9.41
N ILE A 64 -33.43 -10.00 8.43
CA ILE A 64 -34.33 -11.13 8.17
C ILE A 64 -34.42 -12.02 9.41
N TYR A 65 -33.28 -12.45 9.95
CA TYR A 65 -33.24 -13.26 11.16
C TYR A 65 -34.01 -12.60 12.31
N TRP A 66 -33.77 -11.32 12.55
CA TRP A 66 -34.45 -10.56 13.61
C TRP A 66 -35.97 -10.53 13.40
N LEU A 67 -36.43 -10.31 12.17
CA LEU A 67 -37.85 -10.21 11.83
C LEU A 67 -38.59 -11.54 12.00
N PHE A 68 -37.94 -12.69 11.75
CA PHE A 68 -38.57 -14.01 11.88
C PHE A 68 -38.42 -14.66 13.26
N PHE A 69 -37.34 -14.36 14.00
CA PHE A 69 -37.06 -15.00 15.30
C PHE A 69 -37.34 -14.10 16.52
N LYS A 70 -37.45 -12.79 16.32
CA LYS A 70 -37.73 -11.82 17.40
C LYS A 70 -39.02 -11.02 17.17
N GLY A 71 -39.59 -11.09 15.98
CA GLY A 71 -40.93 -10.59 15.65
C GLY A 71 -42.05 -11.50 16.14
#